data_AF-A0AAW1LXC7-F1
#
_entry.id   AF-A0AAW1LXC7-F1
#
_cell.length_a   1.000
_cell.length_b   1.000
_cell.length_c   1.000
_cell.angle_alpha   90.00
_cell.angle_beta   90.00
_cell.angle_gamma   90.00
#
_symmetry.space_group_name_H-M   'P 1'
#
loop_
_entity.id
_entity.type
_entity.pdbx_description
1 polymer ?
#
loop_
_entity_poly.entity_id
_entity_poly.type
_entity_poly.pdbx_seq_one_letter_code
_entity_poly.pdbx_strand_id
1 'polypeptide(L)'
;MFEVEERRRREKNLVIFNLEDTNSRDNDIKAAKEVIHFLNPNINIPSETECHRLGRDLTPRELDAKNRVLSDFRARRDKGENVFLKYLFSIPRIMQKN
;
A
#
# COMPACT_ATOMS: atom_id res chain seq x y z
N MET A 1 27.12 4.78 -3.64
CA MET A 1 27.33 4.16 -2.31
C MET A 1 26.36 4.74 -1.28
N PHE A 2 26.27 6.07 -1.17
CA PHE A 2 25.33 6.79 -0.29
C PHE A 2 23.83 6.41 -0.45
N GLU A 3 23.36 6.23 -1.68
CA GLU A 3 21.95 5.90 -1.97
C GLU A 3 21.53 4.51 -1.44
N VAL A 4 22.44 3.53 -1.43
CA VAL A 4 22.15 2.16 -0.99
C VAL A 4 22.04 2.08 0.54
N GLU A 5 22.88 2.83 1.26
CA GLU A 5 22.77 2.96 2.71
C GLU A 5 21.53 3.75 3.12
N GLU A 6 21.21 4.84 2.43
CA GLU A 6 19.98 5.59 2.65
C GLU A 6 18.72 4.74 2.41
N ARG A 7 18.71 3.89 1.36
CA ARG A 7 17.62 2.92 1.15
C ARG A 7 17.49 1.92 2.30
N ARG A 8 18.59 1.31 2.74
CA ARG A 8 18.58 0.37 3.87
C ARG A 8 18.15 1.04 5.18
N ARG A 9 18.49 2.32 5.37
CA ARG A 9 18.04 3.11 6.53
C ARG A 9 16.54 3.38 6.48
N ARG A 10 15.99 3.70 5.30
CA ARG A 10 14.55 3.91 5.07
C ARG A 10 13.74 2.62 5.25
N GLU A 11 14.26 1.48 4.77
CA GLU A 11 13.62 0.17 4.95
C GLU A 11 13.47 -0.22 6.42
N LYS A 12 14.44 0.15 7.29
CA LYS A 12 14.40 -0.15 8.72
C LYS A 12 13.41 0.71 9.52
N ASN A 13 12.96 1.84 8.97
CA ASN A 13 12.10 2.81 9.64
C ASN A 13 10.75 3.01 8.93
N LEU A 14 10.40 2.12 7.98
CA LEU A 14 9.11 2.16 7.29
C LEU A 14 8.07 1.37 8.08
N VAL A 15 6.94 2.01 8.37
CA VAL A 15 5.78 1.35 8.96
C VAL A 15 4.58 1.57 8.02
N ILE A 16 3.89 0.48 7.67
CA ILE A 16 2.74 0.51 6.78
C ILE A 16 1.49 0.20 7.59
N PHE A 17 0.52 1.10 7.56
CA PHE A 17 -0.80 0.92 8.16
C PHE A 17 -1.85 0.70 7.08
N ASN A 18 -2.83 -0.15 7.38
CA ASN A 18 -4.07 -0.23 6.61
C ASN A 18 -5.15 0.50 7.44
N LEU A 19 -5.44 1.75 7.07
CA LEU A 19 -6.40 2.60 7.76
C LEU A 19 -7.69 2.72 6.93
N GLU A 20 -8.81 2.98 7.59
CA GLU A 20 -10.03 3.39 6.88
C GLU A 20 -9.80 4.74 6.18
N ASP A 21 -10.28 4.87 4.95
CA ASP A 21 -10.03 6.07 4.15
C ASP A 21 -10.80 7.26 4.72
N THR A 22 -10.05 8.26 5.17
CA THR A 22 -10.63 9.48 5.75
C THR A 22 -10.83 10.60 4.72
N ASN A 23 -10.52 10.36 3.43
CA ASN A 23 -10.49 11.35 2.34
C ASN A 23 -9.66 12.62 2.62
N SER A 24 -8.82 12.62 3.65
CA SER A 24 -8.00 13.76 4.07
C SER A 24 -6.63 13.29 4.54
N ARG A 25 -5.59 13.77 3.86
CA ARG A 25 -4.19 13.43 4.18
C ARG A 25 -3.85 13.72 5.64
N ASP A 26 -4.31 14.85 6.17
CA ASP A 26 -4.02 15.26 7.54
C ASP A 26 -4.68 14.34 8.57
N ASN A 27 -5.87 13.83 8.26
CA ASN A 27 -6.58 12.88 9.11
C ASN A 27 -5.90 11.50 9.10
N ASP A 28 -5.39 11.04 7.94
CA ASP A 28 -4.65 9.77 7.89
C ASP A 28 -3.34 9.84 8.68
N ILE A 29 -2.63 10.98 8.60
CA ILE A 29 -1.41 11.23 9.37
C ILE A 29 -1.72 11.17 10.86
N LYS A 30 -2.81 11.81 11.29
CA LYS A 30 -3.24 11.80 12.68
C LYS A 30 -3.57 10.38 13.13
N ALA A 31 -4.36 9.63 12.35
CA ALA A 31 -4.72 8.25 12.65
C ALA A 31 -3.49 7.33 12.73
N ALA A 32 -2.52 7.46 11.81
CA ALA A 32 -1.27 6.71 11.87
C ALA A 32 -0.47 7.02 13.15
N LYS A 33 -0.37 8.29 13.54
CA LYS A 33 0.30 8.70 14.79
C LYS A 33 -0.40 8.15 16.03
N GLU A 34 -1.74 8.13 16.04
CA GLU A 34 -2.53 7.57 17.13
C GLU A 34 -2.29 6.06 17.27
N VAL A 35 -2.27 5.31 16.16
CA VAL A 35 -1.95 3.87 16.19
C VAL A 35 -0.54 3.62 16.73
N ILE A 36 0.44 4.41 16.29
CA ILE A 36 1.83 4.28 16.77
C ILE A 36 1.90 4.56 18.28
N HIS A 37 1.27 5.63 18.76
CA HIS A 37 1.23 5.95 20.19
C HIS A 37 0.48 4.89 21.00
N PHE A 38 -0.59 4.31 20.46
CA PHE A 38 -1.30 3.21 21.11
C PHE A 38 -0.40 1.98 21.28
N LEU A 39 0.37 1.62 20.24
CA LEU A 39 1.28 0.47 20.27
C LEU A 39 2.53 0.72 21.13
N ASN A 40 3.02 1.96 21.16
CA ASN A 40 4.16 2.35 21.97
C ASN A 40 4.00 3.79 22.48
N PRO A 41 3.43 3.99 23.68
CA PRO A 41 3.15 5.33 24.21
C PRO A 41 4.38 6.22 24.42
N ASN A 42 5.57 5.61 24.51
CA ASN A 42 6.83 6.30 24.77
C ASN A 42 7.60 6.65 23.49
N ILE A 43 7.05 6.33 22.32
CA ILE A 43 7.74 6.59 21.05
C ILE A 43 7.68 8.08 20.69
N ASN A 44 8.86 8.69 20.57
CA ASN A 44 8.96 10.04 20.05
C ASN A 44 8.92 9.99 18.51
N ILE A 45 7.81 10.45 17.91
CA ILE A 45 7.66 10.56 16.45
C ILE A 45 8.24 11.91 16.01
N PRO A 46 9.36 11.97 15.27
CA PRO A 46 9.95 13.22 14.82
C PRO A 46 8.96 14.06 14.01
N SER A 47 9.05 15.39 14.14
CA SER A 47 8.25 16.35 13.34
C SER A 47 8.46 16.19 11.83
N GLU A 48 9.64 15.74 11.41
CA GLU A 48 10.02 15.50 10.01
C GLU A 48 9.49 14.17 9.44
N THR A 49 8.67 13.42 10.18
CA THR A 49 8.13 12.14 9.71
C THR A 49 7.21 12.35 8.52
N GLU A 50 7.64 11.87 7.36
CA GLU A 50 6.80 11.88 6.15
C GLU A 50 5.76 10.76 6.19
N CYS A 51 4.53 11.09 5.78
CA CYS A 51 3.47 10.13 5.56
C CYS A 51 2.98 10.24 4.12
N HIS A 52 2.89 9.09 3.48
CA HIS A 52 2.46 8.94 2.10
C HIS A 52 1.37 7.89 2.05
N ARG A 53 0.24 8.20 1.40
CA ARG A 53 -0.73 7.17 1.02
C ARG A 53 -0.05 6.23 0.03
N LEU A 54 0.03 4.95 0.38
CA LEU A 54 0.52 3.93 -0.54
C LEU A 54 -0.60 3.62 -1.53
N GLY A 55 -0.48 4.24 -2.70
CA GLY A 55 -1.49 4.18 -3.75
C GLY A 55 -2.24 5.50 -3.84
N ARG A 56 -2.56 5.90 -5.07
CA ARG A 56 -3.48 7.00 -5.34
C ARG A 56 -4.90 6.50 -5.32
N ASP A 57 -5.84 7.39 -5.04
CA ASP A 57 -7.26 7.13 -5.29
C ASP A 57 -7.41 6.77 -6.77
N LEU A 58 -8.01 5.61 -7.02
CA LEU A 58 -8.27 5.18 -8.38
C LEU A 58 -9.41 6.03 -8.92
N THR A 59 -9.24 6.58 -10.11
CA THR A 59 -10.38 7.16 -10.83
C THR A 59 -11.44 6.08 -11.03
N PRO A 60 -12.74 6.43 -11.22
CA PRO A 60 -13.78 5.43 -11.46
C PRO A 60 -13.42 4.43 -12.57
N ARG A 61 -12.77 4.91 -13.64
CA ARG A 61 -12.29 4.08 -14.75
C ARG A 61 -11.22 3.06 -14.33
N GLU A 62 -10.33 3.45 -13.42
CA GLU A 62 -9.25 2.59 -12.94
C GLU A 62 -9.73 1.62 -11.86
N LEU A 63 -10.73 2.03 -11.08
CA LEU A 63 -11.45 1.14 -10.18
C LEU A 63 -12.18 0.04 -10.98
N ASP A 64 -12.86 0.39 -12.07
CA ASP A 64 -13.47 -0.57 -12.99
C ASP A 64 -12.42 -1.52 -13.60
N ALA A 65 -11.28 -0.97 -14.05
CA ALA A 65 -10.18 -1.78 -14.58
C ALA A 65 -9.65 -2.75 -13.51
N LYS A 66 -9.43 -2.29 -12.28
CA LYS A 66 -9.03 -3.12 -11.14
C LYS A 66 -10.05 -4.23 -10.89
N ASN A 67 -11.34 -3.90 -10.82
CA ASN A 67 -12.40 -4.86 -10.54
C ASN A 67 -12.52 -5.94 -11.62
N ARG A 68 -12.38 -5.56 -12.90
CA ARG A 68 -12.33 -6.52 -14.02
C ARG A 68 -11.15 -7.48 -13.90
N VAL A 69 -9.95 -6.95 -13.66
CA VAL A 69 -8.76 -7.80 -13.50
C VAL A 69 -8.88 -8.74 -12.30
N LEU A 70 -9.48 -8.29 -11.19
CA LEU A 70 -9.73 -9.15 -10.04
C LEU A 70 -10.78 -10.24 -10.33
N SER A 71 -11.81 -9.92 -11.11
CA SER A 71 -12.81 -10.91 -11.57
C SER A 71 -12.19 -11.96 -12.46
N ASP A 72 -11.42 -11.55 -13.47
CA ASP A 72 -10.69 -12.44 -14.38
C ASP A 72 -9.71 -13.34 -13.62
N PHE A 73 -9.00 -12.77 -12.63
CA PHE A 73 -8.06 -13.53 -11.81
C PHE A 73 -8.75 -14.66 -11.04
N ARG A 74 -9.90 -14.37 -10.41
CA ARG A 74 -10.69 -15.38 -9.69
C ARG A 74 -11.15 -16.48 -10.65
N ALA A 75 -11.70 -16.10 -11.80
CA ALA A 75 -12.16 -17.07 -12.80
C ALA A 75 -11.04 -18.00 -13.29
N ARG A 76 -9.83 -17.47 -13.53
CA ARG A 76 -8.67 -18.28 -13.95
C ARG A 76 -8.15 -19.19 -12.83
N ARG A 77 -8.07 -18.66 -11.61
CA ARG A 77 -7.67 -19.44 -10.44
C ARG A 77 -8.66 -20.58 -10.16
N ASP A 78 -9.96 -20.31 -10.28
CA ASP A 78 -11.00 -21.32 -10.05
C ASP A 78 -11.03 -22.39 -11.15
N LYS A 79 -10.48 -22.08 -12.35
CA LYS A 79 -10.17 -23.07 -13.41
C LYS A 79 -8.88 -23.86 -13.17
N GLY A 80 -8.14 -23.56 -12.09
CA GLY A 80 -6.86 -24.20 -11.78
C GLY A 80 -5.65 -23.64 -12.53
N GLU A 81 -5.77 -22.47 -13.17
CA GLU A 81 -4.62 -21.82 -13.81
C GLU A 81 -3.60 -21.33 -12.76
N ASN A 82 -2.31 -21.54 -13.03
CA ASN A 82 -1.22 -21.06 -12.17
C ASN A 82 -0.93 -19.57 -12.42
N VAL A 83 -1.80 -18.71 -11.91
CA VAL A 83 -1.73 -17.26 -12.08
C VAL A 83 -1.49 -16.53 -10.75
N PHE A 84 -0.90 -15.35 -10.80
CA PHE A 84 -0.75 -14.44 -9.65
C PHE A 84 -1.00 -12.99 -10.06
N LEU A 85 -1.24 -12.13 -9.08
CA LEU A 85 -1.41 -10.69 -9.31
C LEU A 85 -0.10 -9.94 -9.09
N LYS A 86 0.24 -9.05 -10.03
CA LYS A 86 1.29 -8.04 -9.87
C LYS A 86 0.65 -6.66 -9.90
N TYR A 87 0.93 -5.83 -8.88
CA TYR A 87 0.39 -4.49 -8.79
C TYR A 87 1.37 -3.46 -9.38
N LEU A 88 0.87 -2.60 -10.27
CA LEU A 88 1.59 -1.43 -10.77
C LEU A 88 0.72 -0.20 -10.47
N PHE A 89 1.20 0.69 -9.61
CA PHE A 89 0.48 1.94 -9.24
C PHE A 89 -0.99 1.70 -8.86
N SER A 90 -1.23 0.74 -7.97
CA SER A 90 -2.56 0.34 -7.48
C SER A 90 -3.47 -0.40 -8.47
N ILE A 91 -3.08 -0.57 -9.74
CA ILE A 91 -3.82 -1.37 -10.72
C ILE A 91 -3.20 -2.77 -10.83
N PRO A 92 -3.96 -3.84 -10.50
CA PRO A 92 -3.46 -5.21 -10.63
C PRO A 92 -3.32 -5.60 -12.10
N ARG A 93 -2.39 -6.52 -12.37
CA ARG A 93 -2.27 -7.27 -13.62
C ARG A 93 -2.12 -8.75 -13.30
N ILE A 94 -2.77 -9.59 -14.10
CA ILE A 94 -2.62 -11.04 -13.99
C ILE A 94 -1.33 -11.44 -14.71
N MET A 95 -0.50 -12.19 -14.00
CA MET A 95 0.71 -12.80 -14.50
C MET A 95 0.55 -14.31 -14.43
N GLN A 96 1.06 -15.02 -15.42
CA GLN A 96 1.13 -16.48 -15.39
C GLN A 96 2.50 -16.89 -14.85
N LYS A 97 2.50 -17.87 -13.94
CA LYS A 97 3.73 -18.46 -13.45
C LYS A 97 4.04 -19.66 -14.34
N ASN A 98 5.16 -19.58 -15.06
CA ASN A 98 5.71 -20.71 -15.82
C ASN A 98 6.12 -21.84 -14.87
#